data_AF-A0A1D6ERY7-F1
#
_entry.id   AF-A0A1D6ERY7-F1
#
_cell.length_a   1.000
_cell.length_b   1.000
_cell.length_c   1.000
_cell.angle_alpha   90.00
_cell.angle_beta   90.00
_cell.angle_gamma   90.00
#
_symmetry.space_group_name_H-M   'P 1'
#
loop_
_entity.id
_entity.type
_entity.pdbx_description
1 polymer ?
#
loop_
_entity_poly.entity_id
_entity_poly.type
_entity_poly.pdbx_seq_one_letter_code
_entity_poly.pdbx_strand_id
1 'polypeptide(L)' 'MAIRVLKSALNAAEDGHAGLQELGGNATHIFYGTEEAKEGKNAYMERRHPDFSKFPCKP' A
#
# COMPACT_ATOMS: atom_id res chain seq x y z
N MET A 1 -6.05 -1.86 -13.01
CA MET A 1 -5.11 -2.18 -11.90
C MET A 1 -5.01 -3.66 -11.58
N ALA A 2 -6.09 -4.46 -11.66
CA ALA A 2 -6.04 -5.90 -11.36
C ALA A 2 -4.96 -6.69 -12.15
N ILE A 3 -4.86 -6.47 -13.47
CA ILE A 3 -3.92 -7.22 -14.33
C ILE A 3 -2.45 -7.07 -13.90
N ARG A 4 -2.01 -5.86 -13.52
CA ARG A 4 -0.61 -5.65 -13.11
C ARG A 4 -0.27 -6.30 -11.76
N VAL A 5 -1.24 -6.39 -10.84
CA VAL A 5 -1.07 -7.05 -9.53
C VAL A 5 -1.02 -8.57 -9.71
N LEU A 6 -1.90 -9.12 -10.56
CA LEU A 6 -1.89 -10.55 -10.86
C LEU A 6 -0.56 -10.97 -11.50
N LYS A 7 -0.02 -10.17 -12.42
CA LYS A 7 1.29 -10.44 -13.02
C LYS A 7 2.41 -10.45 -11.97
N SER A 8 2.48 -9.43 -11.10
CA SER A 8 3.52 -9.38 -10.07
C SER A 8 3.36 -10.46 -9.00
N ALA A 9 2.13 -10.90 -8.71
CA ALA A 9 1.90 -12.04 -7.83
C ALA A 9 2.40 -13.37 -8.43
N LEU A 10 2.26 -13.56 -9.74
CA LEU A 10 2.83 -14.73 -10.43
C LEU A 10 4.36 -14.67 -10.44
N ASN A 11 4.96 -13.51 -10.75
CA ASN A 11 6.41 -13.32 -10.71
C ASN A 11 7.00 -13.56 -9.30
N ALA A 12 6.28 -13.15 -8.24
CA ALA A 12 6.70 -13.33 -6.85
C ALA A 12 6.88 -14.79 -6.42
N ALA A 13 6.29 -15.75 -7.13
CA ALA A 13 6.46 -17.17 -6.84
C ALA A 13 7.87 -17.69 -7.19
N GLU A 14 8.52 -17.11 -8.20
CA GLU A 14 9.81 -17.58 -8.73
C GLU A 14 10.96 -16.59 -8.53
N ASP A 15 10.68 -15.28 -8.61
CA ASP A 15 11.70 -14.23 -8.60
C ASP A 15 12.15 -13.80 -7.19
N GLY A 16 11.73 -14.54 -6.15
CA GLY A 16 12.09 -14.30 -4.76
C GLY A 16 11.90 -12.85 -4.33
N HIS A 17 12.95 -12.21 -3.80
CA HIS A 17 12.91 -10.83 -3.35
C HIS A 17 12.57 -9.82 -4.47
N ALA A 18 12.97 -10.06 -5.71
CA ALA A 18 12.67 -9.16 -6.83
C ALA A 18 11.18 -9.17 -7.16
N GLY A 19 10.55 -10.34 -7.20
CA GLY A 19 9.11 -10.46 -7.40
C GLY A 19 8.30 -9.89 -6.22
N LEU A 20 8.78 -10.09 -4.98
CA LEU A 20 8.18 -9.44 -3.80
C LEU A 20 8.28 -7.91 -3.85
N GLN A 21 9.36 -7.35 -4.41
CA GLN A 21 9.50 -5.91 -4.60
C GLN A 21 8.46 -5.36 -5.59
N GLU A 22 8.22 -6.06 -6.70
CA GLU A 22 7.16 -5.67 -7.66
C GLU A 22 5.77 -5.73 -7.02
N LEU A 23 5.46 -6.82 -6.31
CA LEU A 23 4.17 -6.99 -5.65
C LEU A 23 3.97 -5.96 -4.53
N GLY A 24 4.98 -5.75 -3.69
CA GLY A 24 4.98 -4.76 -2.62
C GLY A 24 4.81 -3.33 -3.15
N GLY A 25 5.50 -2.97 -4.22
CA GLY A 25 5.33 -1.67 -4.88
C GLY A 25 3.90 -1.46 -5.41
N ASN A 26 3.30 -2.52 -5.95
CA ASN A 26 1.90 -2.48 -6.37
C ASN A 26 0.93 -2.29 -5.20
N ALA A 27 1.17 -2.96 -4.07
CA ALA A 27 0.37 -2.81 -2.85
C ALA A 27 0.48 -1.39 -2.28
N THR A 28 1.69 -0.83 -2.18
CA THR A 28 1.90 0.56 -1.73
C THR A 28 1.16 1.56 -2.61
N HIS A 29 1.16 1.36 -3.93
CA HIS A 29 0.43 2.24 -4.84
C HIS A 29 -1.09 2.20 -4.62
N ILE A 30 -1.65 1.02 -4.37
CA ILE A 30 -3.08 0.89 -4.03
C ILE A 30 -3.36 1.57 -2.69
N PHE A 31 -2.50 1.36 -1.69
CA PHE A 31 -2.63 2.00 -0.38
C PHE A 31 -2.65 3.53 -0.48
N TYR A 32 -1.79 4.14 -1.30
CA TYR A 32 -1.79 5.60 -1.53
C TYR A 32 -3.10 6.16 -2.10
N GLY A 33 -3.96 5.32 -2.68
CA GLY A 33 -5.31 5.71 -3.12
C GLY A 33 -6.35 5.78 -1.99
N THR A 34 -6.04 5.29 -0.80
CA THR A 34 -6.98 5.19 0.34
C THR A 34 -7.01 6.46 1.19
N GLU A 35 -8.10 6.64 1.94
CA GLU A 35 -8.22 7.74 2.92
C GLU A 35 -7.25 7.57 4.10
N GLU A 36 -6.91 6.33 4.46
CA GLU A 36 -5.93 6.04 5.51
C GLU A 36 -4.53 6.53 5.14
N ALA A 37 -4.09 6.29 3.90
CA ALA A 37 -2.83 6.83 3.42
C ALA A 37 -2.83 8.36 3.32
N LYS A 38 -3.96 8.95 2.92
CA LYS A 38 -4.11 10.41 2.86
C LYS A 38 -4.02 11.05 4.25
N GLU A 39 -4.57 10.43 5.28
CA GLU A 39 -4.47 10.90 6.67
C GLU A 39 -3.01 11.04 7.10
N GLY A 40 -2.19 10.01 6.88
CA GLY A 40 -0.77 10.05 7.22
C GLY A 40 -0.03 11.16 6.46
N LYS A 41 -0.30 11.31 5.16
CA LYS A 41 0.29 12.39 4.34
C LYS A 41 -0.12 13.77 4.84
N ASN A 42 -1.41 13.98 5.10
CA ASN A 42 -1.95 15.28 5.50
C ASN A 42 -1.43 15.66 6.90
N ALA A 43 -1.42 14.72 7.84
CA ALA A 43 -0.88 14.94 9.18
C ALA A 43 0.60 15.36 9.14
N TYR A 44 1.40 14.74 8.29
CA TYR A 44 2.79 15.14 8.08
C TYR A 44 2.92 16.56 7.53
N MET A 45 2.14 16.91 6.50
CA MET A 45 2.13 18.25 5.90
C MET A 45 1.67 19.34 6.87
N GLU A 46 0.68 19.02 7.70
CA GLU A 46 0.11 19.90 8.73
C GLU A 46 0.92 19.89 10.03
N ARG A 47 2.00 19.08 10.12
CA ARG A 47 2.85 18.90 11.31
C ARG A 47 2.07 18.55 12.58
N ARG A 48 1.00 17.77 12.44
CA ARG A 48 0.24 17.22 13.55
C ARG A 48 0.45 15.72 13.66
N HIS A 49 0.04 15.14 14.78
CA HIS A 49 0.00 13.68 14.88
C HIS A 49 -1.11 13.14 13.96
N PRO A 50 -0.87 12.03 13.23
CA PRO A 50 -1.89 11.38 12.44
C PRO A 50 -2.92 10.69 13.34
N ASP A 51 -4.19 10.74 12.94
CA ASP A 51 -5.27 10.06 13.66
C ASP A 51 -5.85 8.92 12.81
N PHE A 52 -5.47 7.69 13.16
CA PHE A 52 -5.95 6.48 12.50
C PHE A 52 -7.13 5.81 13.22
N SER A 53 -7.63 6.37 14.32
CA SER A 53 -8.71 5.76 15.12
C SER A 53 -10.01 5.53 14.33
N LYS A 54 -10.23 6.34 13.30
CA LYS A 54 -11.38 6.23 12.37
C LYS A 54 -11.28 5.06 11.38
N PHE A 55 -10.13 4.42 11.25
CA PHE A 55 -9.94 3.28 10.33
C PHE A 55 -9.97 1.97 11.12
N PRO A 56 -10.96 1.09 10.88
CA PRO A 56 -11.06 -0.16 11.62
C PRO A 56 -9.96 -1.13 11.18
N CYS A 57 -9.30 -1.76 12.16
CA CYS A 57 -8.43 -2.90 11.89
C CYS A 57 -9.30 -4.05 11.33
N LYS A 58 -9.03 -4.43 10.08
CA LYS A 58 -9.72 -5.55 9.44
C LYS A 58 -9.25 -6.87 10.09
N PRO A 59 -10.13 -7.88 10.17
CA PRO A 59 -9.80 -9.18 10.77
C PRO A 59 -8.67 -9.89 10.03
#